data_AF-A0A2U1YRF5-F1
#
_entry.id   AF-A0A2U1YRF5-F1
#
_cell.length_a   1.000
_cell.length_b   1.000
_cell.length_c   1.000
_cell.angle_alpha   90.00
_cell.angle_beta   90.00
_cell.angle_gamma   90.00
#
_symmetry.space_group_name_H-M   'P 1'
#
loop_
_entity.id
_entity.type
_entity.pdbx_description
1 polymer ?
#
loop_
_entity_poly.entity_id
_entity_poly.type
_entity_poly.pdbx_seq_one_letter_code
_entity_poly.pdbx_strand_id
1 'polypeptide(L)'
;MTGRTITKRAAGEPTLKGRRELAALNDALTLAERGLGRQTTAALMARLLRVAAMFPRSVDDTLMWQVTDLVTGDDVSDTVKLSLIRMGWASIVQAQYRVHGLRMVERRGVERAQAA
;
A
#
# COMPACT_ATOMS: atom_id res chain seq x y z
N MET A 1 -15.34 22.36 -37.08
CA MET A 1 -15.97 21.26 -36.32
C MET A 1 -14.98 20.14 -36.12
N THR A 2 -14.34 20.05 -34.96
CA THR A 2 -13.92 18.74 -34.39
C THR A 2 -13.72 18.94 -32.88
N GLY A 3 -14.72 18.51 -32.12
CA GLY A 3 -14.70 18.54 -30.66
C GLY A 3 -13.63 17.61 -30.13
N ARG A 4 -12.66 18.18 -29.41
CA ARG A 4 -11.74 17.41 -28.58
C ARG A 4 -12.44 17.21 -27.24
N THR A 5 -13.27 16.19 -27.14
CA THR A 5 -13.79 15.70 -25.87
C THR A 5 -12.62 15.15 -25.09
N ILE A 6 -12.01 16.02 -24.27
CA ILE A 6 -11.14 15.62 -23.17
C ILE A 6 -12.04 14.77 -22.27
N THR A 7 -11.94 13.45 -22.43
CA THR A 7 -12.58 12.49 -21.55
C THR A 7 -12.15 12.86 -20.14
N LYS A 8 -13.11 13.42 -19.41
CA LYS A 8 -13.08 13.69 -17.98
C LYS A 8 -12.71 12.36 -17.32
N ARG A 9 -11.41 12.13 -17.06
CA ARG A 9 -10.98 10.99 -16.26
C ARG A 9 -11.79 11.09 -14.98
N ALA A 10 -12.57 10.04 -14.70
CA ALA A 10 -13.29 9.95 -13.45
C ALA A 10 -12.28 10.23 -12.34
N ALA A 11 -12.62 11.12 -11.41
CA ALA A 11 -11.76 11.58 -10.32
C ALA A 11 -11.41 10.47 -9.29
N GLY A 12 -11.44 9.21 -9.71
CA GLY A 12 -11.13 8.02 -8.92
C GLY A 12 -10.34 6.95 -9.66
N GLU A 13 -9.93 7.15 -10.92
CA GLU A 13 -9.02 6.19 -11.60
C GLU A 13 -7.55 6.50 -11.27
N PRO A 14 -6.79 5.52 -10.74
CA PRO A 14 -5.36 5.69 -10.54
C PRO A 14 -4.65 6.02 -11.83
N THR A 15 -3.81 7.04 -11.77
CA THR A 15 -2.89 7.31 -12.88
C THR A 15 -1.95 6.12 -13.09
N LEU A 16 -1.51 5.89 -14.32
CA LEU A 16 -0.48 4.90 -14.64
C LEU A 16 0.78 5.08 -13.76
N LYS A 17 1.11 6.33 -13.44
CA LYS A 17 2.18 6.71 -12.50
C LYS A 17 1.92 6.14 -11.10
N GLY A 18 0.72 6.35 -10.54
CA GLY A 18 0.36 5.83 -9.22
C GLY A 18 0.48 4.32 -9.12
N ARG A 19 0.00 3.58 -10.14
CA ARG A 19 0.13 2.12 -10.18
C ARG A 19 1.59 1.65 -10.24
N ARG A 20 2.43 2.34 -11.00
CA ARG A 20 3.88 2.04 -11.06
C ARG A 20 4.57 2.30 -9.72
N GLU A 21 4.27 3.41 -9.06
CA GLU A 21 4.83 3.70 -7.74
C GLU A 21 4.37 2.71 -6.67
N LEU A 22 3.12 2.26 -6.74
CA LEU A 22 2.59 1.23 -5.84
C LEU A 22 3.30 -0.12 -6.03
N ALA A 23 3.59 -0.51 -7.28
CA ALA A 23 4.36 -1.71 -7.58
C ALA A 23 5.84 -1.58 -7.13
N ALA A 24 6.46 -0.44 -7.42
CA ALA A 24 7.85 -0.18 -7.01
C ALA A 24 8.01 -0.17 -5.47
N LEU A 25 6.97 0.28 -4.73
CA LEU A 25 6.95 0.18 -3.28
C LEU A 25 6.85 -1.27 -2.80
N ASN A 26 6.06 -2.13 -3.45
CA ASN A 26 6.01 -3.56 -3.14
C ASN A 26 7.38 -4.24 -3.31
N ASP A 27 8.09 -3.93 -4.38
CA ASP A 27 9.40 -4.52 -4.65
C ASP A 27 10.41 -4.10 -3.57
N ALA A 28 10.39 -2.81 -3.20
CA ALA A 28 11.23 -2.29 -2.12
C ALA A 28 10.92 -2.94 -0.76
N LEU A 29 9.64 -3.12 -0.43
CA LEU A 29 9.21 -3.79 0.80
C LEU A 29 9.64 -5.26 0.82
N THR A 30 9.46 -5.96 -0.30
CA THR A 30 9.85 -7.36 -0.44
C THR A 30 11.36 -7.56 -0.27
N LEU A 31 12.18 -6.63 -0.78
CA LEU A 31 13.62 -6.65 -0.55
C LEU A 31 13.96 -6.35 0.93
N ALA A 32 13.30 -5.37 1.54
CA ALA A 32 13.52 -4.99 2.94
C ALA A 32 13.17 -6.13 3.91
N GLU A 33 12.04 -6.80 3.71
CA GLU A 33 11.61 -7.95 4.52
C GLU A 33 12.55 -9.16 4.43
N ARG A 34 13.27 -9.28 3.31
CA ARG A 34 14.31 -10.31 3.12
C ARG A 34 15.68 -9.90 3.66
N GLY A 35 15.80 -8.72 4.26
CA GLY A 35 17.09 -8.16 4.70
C GLY A 35 18.01 -7.73 3.55
N LEU A 36 17.50 -7.63 2.33
CA LEU A 36 18.25 -7.24 1.12
C LEU A 36 17.98 -5.78 0.71
N GLY A 37 17.13 -5.08 1.47
CA GLY A 37 16.73 -3.71 1.19
C GLY A 37 17.85 -2.70 1.49
N ARG A 38 18.01 -1.72 0.62
CA ARG A 38 18.91 -0.56 0.84
C ARG A 38 18.23 0.64 1.48
N GLN A 39 16.89 0.64 1.52
CA GLN A 39 16.09 1.74 2.04
C GLN A 39 15.80 1.51 3.52
N THR A 40 15.90 2.56 4.31
CA THR A 40 15.49 2.54 5.71
C THR A 40 13.97 2.45 5.83
N THR A 41 13.48 1.97 6.97
CA THR A 41 12.05 1.94 7.34
C THR A 41 11.40 3.33 7.23
N ALA A 42 12.10 4.39 7.67
CA ALA A 42 11.64 5.77 7.50
C ALA A 42 11.48 6.18 6.03
N ALA A 43 12.44 5.82 5.16
CA ALA A 43 12.36 6.13 3.73
C ALA A 43 11.21 5.38 3.04
N LEU A 44 10.98 4.12 3.43
CA LEU A 44 9.84 3.32 2.95
C LEU A 44 8.50 3.91 3.40
N MET A 45 8.39 4.37 4.65
CA MET A 45 7.18 5.02 5.16
C MET A 45 6.90 6.35 4.45
N ALA A 46 7.92 7.18 4.25
CA ALA A 46 7.79 8.41 3.47
C ALA A 46 7.34 8.13 2.02
N ARG A 47 7.83 7.02 1.43
CA ARG A 47 7.37 6.57 0.11
C ARG A 47 5.92 6.11 0.13
N LEU A 48 5.51 5.35 1.16
CA LEU A 48 4.11 4.95 1.35
C LEU A 48 3.19 6.17 1.43
N LEU A 49 3.54 7.20 2.20
CA LEU A 49 2.75 8.44 2.30
C LEU A 49 2.59 9.14 0.94
N ARG A 50 3.67 9.24 0.15
CA ARG A 50 3.60 9.79 -1.22
C ARG A 50 2.72 8.95 -2.14
N VAL A 51 2.75 7.63 -2.00
CA VAL A 51 1.89 6.72 -2.76
C VAL A 51 0.43 6.89 -2.33
N ALA A 52 0.14 6.91 -1.02
CA ALA A 52 -1.21 7.09 -0.47
C ALA A 52 -1.87 8.38 -0.97
N ALA A 53 -1.10 9.47 -1.07
CA ALA A 53 -1.59 10.74 -1.64
C ALA A 53 -2.03 10.63 -3.11
N MET A 54 -1.54 9.63 -3.88
CA MET A 54 -1.98 9.36 -5.25
C MET A 54 -3.26 8.50 -5.32
N PHE A 55 -3.70 7.94 -4.19
CA PHE A 55 -4.84 7.03 -4.07
C PHE A 55 -5.82 7.52 -2.99
N PRO A 56 -6.50 8.66 -3.19
CA PRO A 56 -7.37 9.25 -2.17
C PRO A 56 -8.48 8.29 -1.75
N ARG A 57 -8.85 8.30 -0.46
CA ARG A 57 -9.86 7.41 0.18
C ARG A 57 -9.49 5.92 0.20
N SER A 58 -8.25 5.56 -0.16
CA SER A 58 -7.80 4.16 -0.14
C SER A 58 -7.30 3.71 1.22
N VAL A 59 -6.94 4.64 2.09
CA VAL A 59 -6.58 4.39 3.48
C VAL A 59 -7.31 5.41 4.35
N ASP A 60 -7.73 5.00 5.53
CA ASP A 60 -8.23 5.94 6.53
C ASP A 60 -7.08 6.85 6.99
N ASP A 61 -7.28 8.16 6.90
CA ASP A 61 -6.25 9.16 7.19
C ASP A 61 -5.80 9.11 8.67
N THR A 62 -6.69 8.71 9.57
CA THR A 62 -6.38 8.52 11.00
C THR A 62 -5.44 7.34 11.20
N LEU A 63 -5.68 6.24 10.46
CA LEU A 63 -4.84 5.04 10.49
C LEU A 63 -3.45 5.32 9.90
N MET A 64 -3.36 6.13 8.84
CA MET A 64 -2.06 6.57 8.29
C MET A 64 -1.28 7.44 9.27
N TRP A 65 -1.96 8.30 10.04
CA TRP A 65 -1.31 9.14 11.04
C TRP A 65 -0.74 8.33 12.20
N GLN A 66 -1.52 7.39 12.74
CA GLN A 66 -1.08 6.47 13.81
C GLN A 66 0.09 5.58 13.37
N VAL A 67 0.05 5.07 12.14
CA VAL A 67 1.16 4.28 11.58
C VAL A 67 2.42 5.13 11.41
N THR A 68 2.28 6.40 11.05
CA THR A 68 3.43 7.30 10.90
C THR A 68 4.10 7.54 12.25
N ASP A 69 3.33 7.88 13.27
CA ASP A 69 3.81 8.12 14.63
C ASP A 69 4.55 6.89 15.20
N LEU A 70 3.96 5.70 15.03
CA LEU A 70 4.54 4.44 15.51
C LEU A 70 5.82 4.04 14.75
N VAL A 71 5.91 4.33 13.45
CA VAL A 71 7.11 4.04 12.65
C VAL A 71 8.25 5.01 12.97
N THR A 72 7.94 6.22 13.40
CA THR A 72 8.95 7.21 13.83
C THR A 72 9.46 7.00 15.25
N GLY A 73 8.76 6.22 16.08
CA GLY A 73 9.20 5.90 17.44
C GLY A 73 10.42 4.98 17.46
N ASP A 74 11.42 5.29 18.29
CA ASP A 74 12.66 4.51 18.41
C ASP A 74 12.47 3.19 19.18
N ASP A 75 11.41 3.10 19.99
CA ASP A 75 11.10 1.94 20.84
C ASP A 75 10.48 0.75 20.07
N VAL A 76 10.20 0.92 18.77
CA VAL A 76 9.56 -0.10 17.94
C VAL A 76 10.60 -0.76 17.03
N SER A 77 10.64 -2.09 17.02
CA SER A 77 11.57 -2.83 16.17
C SER A 77 11.31 -2.61 14.68
N ASP A 78 12.37 -2.64 13.87
CA ASP A 78 12.26 -2.46 12.40
C ASP A 78 11.34 -3.49 11.75
N THR A 79 11.28 -4.72 12.26
CA THR A 79 10.37 -5.76 11.79
C THR A 79 8.91 -5.36 11.94
N VAL A 80 8.55 -4.75 13.08
CA VAL A 80 7.19 -4.25 13.33
C VAL A 80 6.91 -3.06 12.41
N LYS A 81 7.87 -2.13 12.27
CA LYS A 81 7.75 -0.99 11.35
C LYS A 81 7.51 -1.44 9.91
N LEU A 82 8.28 -2.41 9.40
CA LEU A 82 8.08 -2.99 8.08
C LEU A 82 6.71 -3.64 7.92
N SER A 83 6.24 -4.35 8.94
CA SER A 83 4.91 -4.98 8.94
C SER A 83 3.78 -3.95 8.83
N LEU A 84 3.89 -2.82 9.54
CA LEU A 84 2.94 -1.72 9.45
C LEU A 84 2.94 -1.08 8.05
N ILE A 85 4.11 -0.85 7.46
CA ILE A 85 4.23 -0.28 6.10
C ILE A 85 3.63 -1.27 5.08
N ARG A 86 3.86 -2.57 5.24
CA ARG A 86 3.27 -3.63 4.39
C ARG A 86 1.74 -3.64 4.49
N MET A 87 1.18 -3.50 5.68
CA MET A 87 -0.27 -3.39 5.87
C MET A 87 -0.83 -2.14 5.19
N GLY A 88 -0.16 -0.98 5.31
CA GLY A 88 -0.55 0.24 4.62
C GLY A 88 -0.58 0.07 3.09
N TRP A 89 0.44 -0.57 2.52
CA TRP A 89 0.47 -0.91 1.10
C TRP A 89 -0.71 -1.83 0.70
N ALA A 90 -0.97 -2.88 1.47
CA ALA A 90 -2.03 -3.83 1.19
C ALA A 90 -3.43 -3.18 1.25
N SER A 91 -3.64 -2.24 2.17
CA SER A 91 -4.87 -1.45 2.27
C SER A 91 -5.13 -0.65 0.99
N ILE A 92 -4.10 0.03 0.46
CA ILE A 92 -4.19 0.76 -0.82
C ILE A 92 -4.57 -0.20 -1.95
N VAL A 93 -3.89 -1.33 -2.06
CA VAL A 93 -4.18 -2.36 -3.08
C VAL A 93 -5.62 -2.85 -2.97
N GLN A 94 -6.09 -3.17 -1.76
CA GLN A 94 -7.45 -3.65 -1.54
C GLN A 94 -8.50 -2.61 -1.93
N ALA A 95 -8.28 -1.33 -1.60
CA ALA A 95 -9.18 -0.26 -2.01
C ALA A 95 -9.23 -0.12 -3.55
N GLN A 96 -8.10 -0.30 -4.23
CA GLN A 96 -8.06 -0.28 -5.69
C GLN A 96 -8.83 -1.45 -6.32
N TYR A 97 -8.71 -2.65 -5.76
CA TYR A 97 -9.56 -3.78 -6.20
C TYR A 97 -11.05 -3.48 -6.00
N ARG A 98 -11.43 -2.91 -4.85
CA ARG A 98 -12.82 -2.52 -4.57
C ARG A 98 -13.37 -1.50 -5.58
N VAL A 99 -12.57 -0.52 -5.99
CA VAL A 99 -12.94 0.46 -7.03
C VAL A 99 -13.23 -0.23 -8.37
N HIS A 100 -12.52 -1.32 -8.68
CA HIS A 100 -12.76 -2.12 -9.87
C HIS A 100 -13.88 -3.17 -9.71
N GLY A 101 -14.67 -3.11 -8.63
CA GLY A 101 -15.75 -4.07 -8.36
C GLY A 101 -15.25 -5.46 -7.95
N LEU A 102 -13.94 -5.61 -7.70
CA LEU A 102 -13.32 -6.86 -7.30
C LEU A 102 -13.27 -6.94 -5.77
N ARG A 103 -13.64 -8.10 -5.22
CA ARG A 103 -13.45 -8.41 -3.80
C ARG A 103 -12.25 -9.34 -3.65
N MET A 104 -11.39 -9.06 -2.68
CA MET A 104 -10.35 -10.00 -2.30
C MET A 104 -11.02 -11.24 -1.70
N VAL A 105 -10.72 -12.41 -2.27
CA VAL A 105 -11.17 -13.69 -1.72
C VAL A 105 -10.31 -13.98 -0.50
N GLU A 106 -10.91 -14.01 0.69
CA GLU A 106 -10.23 -14.55 1.87
C GLU A 106 -9.90 -16.01 1.59
N ARG A 107 -8.61 -16.35 1.66
CA ARG A 107 -8.18 -17.73 1.59
C ARG A 107 -8.58 -18.43 2.90
N ARG A 108 -9.81 -18.95 2.97
CA ARG A 108 -10.20 -19.96 3.97
C ARG A 108 -9.32 -21.18 3.73
N GLY A 109 -8.20 -21.31 4.43
CA GLY A 109 -7.28 -22.42 4.15
C GLY A 109 -5.99 -22.50 4.97
N VAL A 110 -6.02 -22.22 6.28
CA VAL A 110 -4.91 -22.62 7.18
C VAL A 110 -5.44 -23.30 8.46
N GLU A 111 -6.50 -24.11 8.35
CA GLU A 111 -7.02 -24.92 9.47
C GLU A 111 -6.92 -26.43 9.25
N ARG A 112 -6.17 -26.91 8.24
CA ARG A 112 -5.93 -28.36 8.06
C ARG A 112 -4.51 -28.66 7.66
N ALA A 113 -3.59 -28.64 8.64
CA ALA A 113 -2.33 -29.40 8.58
C ALA A 113 -1.66 -29.58 9.97
N GLN A 114 -2.44 -29.71 11.04
CA GLN A 114 -1.99 -30.34 12.30
C GLN A 114 -3.06 -31.34 12.74
N ALA A 115 -3.25 -32.36 11.92
CA ALA A 115 -3.95 -33.59 12.27
C ALA A 115 -3.34 -34.70 11.40
N ALA A 116 -2.11 -35.08 11.74
CA ALA A 116 -1.44 -36.30 11.31
C ALA A 116 -0.42 -36.67 12.39
#